data_AF-A0A7Y6I848-F1
#
_entry.id   AF-A0A7Y6I848-F1
#
_cell.length_a   1.000
_cell.length_b   1.000
_cell.length_c   1.000
_cell.angle_alpha   90.00
_cell.angle_beta   90.00
_cell.angle_gamma   90.00
#
_symmetry.space_group_name_H-M   'P 1'
#
loop_
_entity.id
_entity.type
_entity.pdbx_description
1 polymer ?
#
loop_
_entity_poly.entity_id
_entity_poly.type
_entity_poly.pdbx_seq_one_letter_code
_entity_poly.pdbx_strand_id
1 'polypeptide(L)'
;MPEVHGGLQPRSTPDRVVSPILTAPSRHVPHLQLADLVTAATTAAIARQPSGMKLAKQLKELARTNAHGLVSGAGVVLWPPDLVDLHYWVFGETHYARGSTGHPLGPSAAPFSQPARIYQHNDGLSEPGQAANGSTSTTSSSV
;
A
#
# COMPACT_ATOMS: atom_id res chain seq x y z
N MET A 1 22.63 49.93 14.01
CA MET A 1 21.95 48.90 14.80
C MET A 1 20.45 49.17 14.75
N PRO A 2 19.58 48.19 14.42
CA PRO A 2 19.84 46.78 14.14
C PRO A 2 19.39 46.29 12.75
N GLU A 3 19.99 45.16 12.36
CA GLU A 3 19.52 44.18 11.39
C GLU A 3 18.25 43.47 11.90
N VAL A 4 17.40 42.97 10.99
CA VAL A 4 16.72 41.69 11.22
C VAL A 4 16.72 40.89 9.92
N HIS A 5 17.42 39.77 9.99
CA HIS A 5 17.55 38.75 8.96
C HIS A 5 16.23 37.99 8.76
N GLY A 6 15.89 37.74 7.49
CA GLY A 6 14.80 36.84 7.10
C GLY A 6 15.08 36.21 5.75
N GLY A 7 16.29 35.69 5.56
CA GLY A 7 16.66 34.94 4.36
C GLY A 7 15.77 33.72 4.21
N LEU A 8 14.96 33.69 3.16
CA LEU A 8 14.30 32.49 2.65
C LEU A 8 15.40 31.47 2.32
N GLN A 9 15.59 30.50 3.22
CA GLN A 9 16.41 29.32 2.94
C GLN A 9 15.86 28.67 1.67
N PRO A 10 16.67 28.51 0.60
CA PRO A 10 16.21 27.81 -0.59
C PRO A 10 15.88 26.36 -0.18
N ARG A 11 14.61 26.01 -0.32
CA ARG A 11 14.10 24.64 -0.25
C ARG A 11 14.86 23.82 -1.30
N SER A 12 15.81 23.01 -0.82
CA SER A 12 16.72 22.13 -1.58
C SER A 12 16.30 21.86 -3.03
N THR A 13 17.05 22.38 -4.00
CA THR A 13 16.99 21.93 -5.39
C THR A 13 17.62 20.53 -5.48
N PRO A 14 17.02 19.57 -6.20
CA PRO A 14 17.51 18.20 -6.26
C PRO A 14 18.65 18.08 -7.28
N ASP A 15 19.70 18.90 -7.17
CA ASP A 15 20.84 18.81 -8.09
C ASP A 15 21.82 17.71 -7.71
N ARG A 16 21.74 17.17 -6.48
CA ARG A 16 22.62 16.09 -6.02
C ARG A 16 21.86 15.17 -5.07
N VAL A 17 21.51 13.98 -5.53
CA VAL A 17 21.31 12.85 -4.63
C VAL A 17 22.70 12.44 -4.17
N VAL A 18 23.07 12.81 -2.95
CA VAL A 18 24.24 12.21 -2.30
C VAL A 18 23.88 10.75 -2.06
N SER A 19 24.26 9.87 -2.98
CA SER A 19 24.35 8.45 -2.71
C SER A 19 25.65 8.26 -1.96
N PRO A 20 25.66 8.01 -0.64
CA PRO A 20 26.80 7.33 -0.06
C PRO A 20 26.87 5.99 -0.79
N ILE A 21 27.83 5.87 -1.72
CA ILE A 21 28.18 4.58 -2.30
C ILE A 21 28.75 3.76 -1.15
N LEU A 22 27.87 3.06 -0.45
CA LEU A 22 28.22 2.11 0.59
C LEU A 22 28.82 0.90 -0.13
N THR A 23 30.14 0.86 -0.17
CA THR A 23 30.89 -0.30 -0.69
C THR A 23 30.94 -1.45 0.31
N ALA A 24 30.45 -1.24 1.54
CA ALA A 24 30.29 -2.28 2.54
C ALA A 24 29.10 -3.18 2.20
N PRO A 25 29.23 -4.52 2.33
CA PRO A 25 28.09 -5.42 2.19
C PRO A 25 26.93 -5.02 3.10
N SER A 26 25.69 -5.07 2.60
CA SER A 26 24.46 -4.65 3.29
C SER A 26 24.34 -5.11 4.74
N ARG A 27 24.81 -6.34 5.03
CA ARG A 27 24.84 -6.94 6.38
C ARG A 27 25.67 -6.17 7.42
N HIS A 28 26.49 -5.22 7.01
CA HIS A 28 27.31 -4.39 7.91
C HIS A 28 26.75 -2.97 8.07
N VAL A 29 25.61 -2.66 7.45
CA VAL A 29 24.98 -1.34 7.51
C VAL A 29 23.59 -1.49 8.13
N PRO A 30 23.43 -1.25 9.45
CA PRO A 30 22.15 -1.45 10.15
C PRO A 30 20.96 -0.72 9.51
N HIS A 31 21.18 0.48 8.97
CA HIS A 31 20.13 1.22 8.28
C HIS A 31 19.66 0.53 6.99
N LEU A 32 20.57 -0.10 6.25
CA LEU A 32 20.22 -0.83 5.04
C LEU A 32 19.49 -2.14 5.39
N GLN A 33 19.93 -2.83 6.45
CA GLN A 33 19.23 -4.01 6.96
C GLN A 33 17.80 -3.69 7.39
N LEU A 34 17.60 -2.54 8.05
CA LEU A 34 16.26 -2.09 8.43
C LEU A 34 15.42 -1.77 7.20
N ALA A 35 15.99 -1.10 6.20
CA ALA A 35 15.29 -0.79 4.94
C ALA A 35 14.88 -2.08 4.19
N ASP A 36 15.78 -3.06 4.11
CA ASP A 36 15.51 -4.36 3.50
C ASP A 36 14.40 -5.11 4.27
N LEU A 37 14.44 -5.08 5.60
CA LEU A 37 13.41 -5.69 6.45
C LEU A 37 12.05 -5.03 6.24
N VAL A 38 11.97 -3.69 6.25
CA VAL A 38 10.72 -2.96 6.04
C VAL A 38 10.16 -3.24 4.64
N THR A 39 11.02 -3.29 3.63
CA THR A 39 10.63 -3.59 2.24
C THR A 39 10.10 -5.02 2.11
N ALA A 40 10.82 -6.00 2.65
CA ALA A 40 10.42 -7.40 2.63
C ALA A 40 9.13 -7.63 3.44
N ALA A 41 9.01 -7.02 4.62
CA ALA A 41 7.82 -7.12 5.46
C ALA A 41 6.59 -6.47 4.80
N THR A 42 6.76 -5.30 4.16
CA THR A 42 5.69 -4.64 3.40
C THR A 42 5.24 -5.50 2.23
N THR A 43 6.18 -6.06 1.47
CA THR A 43 5.89 -6.97 0.35
C THR A 43 5.15 -8.21 0.83
N ALA A 44 5.62 -8.82 1.92
CA ALA A 44 4.97 -9.97 2.54
C ALA A 44 3.56 -9.64 3.05
N ALA A 45 3.35 -8.45 3.62
CA ALA A 45 2.05 -7.99 4.08
C ALA A 45 1.08 -7.78 2.90
N ILE A 46 1.54 -7.15 1.81
CA ILE A 46 0.76 -6.98 0.56
C ILE A 46 0.40 -8.34 -0.05
N ALA A 47 1.34 -9.29 -0.04
CA ALA A 47 1.09 -10.68 -0.45
C ALA A 47 0.31 -11.50 0.59
N ARG A 48 -0.21 -10.87 1.66
CA ARG A 48 -1.00 -11.47 2.73
C ARG A 48 -0.32 -12.64 3.44
N GLN A 49 1.01 -12.67 3.44
CA GLN A 49 1.79 -13.68 4.16
C GLN A 49 1.68 -13.44 5.68
N PRO A 50 1.47 -14.49 6.49
CA PRO A 50 1.28 -14.35 7.94
C PRO A 50 2.42 -13.61 8.65
N SER A 51 3.67 -13.78 8.18
CA SER A 51 4.84 -13.09 8.72
C SER A 51 4.78 -11.58 8.49
N GLY A 52 4.37 -11.13 7.30
CA GLY A 52 4.18 -9.71 6.99
C GLY A 52 2.97 -9.12 7.72
N MET A 53 1.88 -9.87 7.81
CA MET A 53 0.65 -9.40 8.49
C MET A 53 0.87 -9.15 9.99
N LYS A 54 1.74 -9.93 10.66
CA LYS A 54 2.14 -9.68 12.06
C LYS A 54 2.83 -8.34 12.26
N LEU A 55 3.42 -7.77 11.20
CA LEU A 55 4.13 -6.50 11.21
C LEU A 55 3.31 -5.34 10.64
N ALA A 56 2.11 -5.60 10.09
CA ALA A 56 1.33 -4.59 9.38
C ALA A 56 1.04 -3.33 10.22
N LYS A 57 0.81 -3.50 11.53
CA LYS A 57 0.60 -2.37 12.45
C LYS A 57 1.86 -1.51 12.59
N GLN A 58 3.02 -2.13 12.83
CA GLN A 58 4.30 -1.43 12.96
C GLN A 58 4.71 -0.78 11.64
N LEU A 59 4.46 -1.46 10.52
CA LEU A 59 4.68 -0.90 9.18
C LEU A 59 3.83 0.35 8.96
N LYS A 60 2.57 0.34 9.40
CA LYS A 60 1.68 1.50 9.35
C LYS A 60 2.18 2.66 10.21
N GLU A 61 2.72 2.39 11.39
CA GLU A 61 3.31 3.41 12.28
C GLU A 61 4.60 4.02 11.71
N LEU A 62 5.39 3.23 10.98
CA LEU A 62 6.61 3.69 10.30
C LEU A 62 6.33 4.41 8.97
N ALA A 63 5.23 4.06 8.31
CA ALA A 63 4.90 4.60 7.00
C ALA A 63 4.52 6.08 7.08
N ARG A 64 4.91 6.83 6.05
CA ARG A 64 4.39 8.19 5.87
C ARG A 64 2.90 8.13 5.60
N THR A 65 2.12 8.94 6.29
CA THR A 65 0.69 9.11 6.03
C THR A 65 0.40 10.39 5.26
N ASN A 66 -0.72 10.41 4.53
CA ASN A 66 -1.26 11.63 3.93
C ASN A 66 -1.97 12.50 4.98
N ALA A 67 -2.54 13.63 4.55
CA ALA A 67 -3.26 14.56 5.43
C ALA A 67 -4.50 13.95 6.11
N HIS A 68 -4.98 12.81 5.62
CA HIS A 68 -6.10 12.06 6.19
C HIS A 68 -5.65 10.92 7.11
N GLY A 69 -4.36 10.81 7.42
CA GLY A 69 -3.81 9.75 8.26
C GLY A 69 -3.76 8.38 7.58
N LEU A 70 -3.86 8.33 6.25
CA LEU A 70 -3.83 7.10 5.47
C LEU A 70 -2.43 6.86 4.90
N VAL A 71 -1.98 5.62 4.93
CA VAL A 71 -0.76 5.10 4.30
C VAL A 71 -0.93 5.05 2.79
N SER A 72 -2.14 4.79 2.30
CA SER A 72 -2.42 4.73 0.87
C SER A 72 -2.10 6.05 0.16
N GLY A 73 -1.36 5.96 -0.95
CA GLY A 73 -1.01 7.11 -1.79
C GLY A 73 0.11 8.00 -1.24
N ALA A 74 0.62 7.75 -0.04
CA ALA A 74 1.71 8.51 0.57
C ALA A 74 2.87 7.64 1.07
N GLY A 75 2.56 6.59 1.84
CA GLY A 75 3.54 5.65 2.38
C GLY A 75 3.68 4.41 1.52
N VAL A 76 2.57 3.90 0.99
CA VAL A 76 2.53 2.79 0.05
C VAL A 76 1.67 3.17 -1.14
N VAL A 77 2.19 2.93 -2.34
CA VAL A 77 1.48 3.12 -3.61
C VAL A 77 1.48 1.78 -4.33
N LEU A 78 0.30 1.28 -4.65
CA LEU A 78 0.13 0.03 -5.40
C LEU A 78 -0.14 0.36 -6.87
N TRP A 79 0.53 -0.38 -7.76
CA TRP A 79 0.33 -0.31 -9.19
C TRP A 79 0.25 -1.73 -9.76
N PRO A 80 -0.73 -2.05 -10.62
CA PRO A 80 -1.73 -1.15 -11.23
C PRO A 80 -2.83 -0.63 -10.26
N PRO A 81 -3.62 0.39 -10.66
CA PRO A 81 -4.59 1.06 -9.76
C PRO A 81 -5.73 0.17 -9.23
N ASP A 82 -6.03 -0.93 -9.91
CA ASP A 82 -6.98 -1.98 -9.50
C ASP A 82 -6.55 -2.73 -8.23
N LEU A 83 -5.28 -2.63 -7.82
CA LEU A 83 -4.76 -3.17 -6.57
C LEU A 83 -5.16 -2.36 -5.32
N VAL A 84 -5.80 -1.19 -5.48
CA VAL A 84 -6.01 -0.22 -4.40
C VAL A 84 -6.76 -0.78 -3.19
N ASP A 85 -7.61 -1.79 -3.41
CA ASP A 85 -8.36 -2.48 -2.36
C ASP A 85 -7.48 -3.28 -1.38
N LEU A 86 -6.25 -3.62 -1.74
CA LEU A 86 -5.34 -4.30 -0.82
C LEU A 86 -5.00 -3.43 0.41
N HIS A 87 -5.14 -2.10 0.35
CA HIS A 87 -4.97 -1.25 1.53
C HIS A 87 -6.02 -1.53 2.62
N TYR A 88 -7.22 -1.97 2.25
CA TYR A 88 -8.23 -2.44 3.20
C TYR A 88 -7.74 -3.71 3.92
N TRP A 89 -7.31 -4.70 3.15
CA TRP A 89 -6.90 -6.00 3.69
C TRP A 89 -5.58 -5.94 4.49
N VAL A 90 -4.66 -5.06 4.12
CA VAL A 90 -3.32 -4.97 4.73
C VAL A 90 -3.30 -3.98 5.90
N PHE A 91 -3.82 -2.77 5.70
CA PHE A 91 -3.69 -1.66 6.65
C PHE A 91 -5.01 -1.26 7.32
N GLY A 92 -6.11 -1.96 7.01
CA GLY A 92 -7.45 -1.70 7.56
C GLY A 92 -8.05 -0.38 7.08
N GLU A 93 -7.60 0.16 5.94
CA GLU A 93 -8.08 1.44 5.43
C GLU A 93 -9.42 1.27 4.72
N THR A 94 -10.41 2.07 5.10
CA THR A 94 -11.76 1.99 4.55
C THR A 94 -11.98 2.88 3.35
N HIS A 95 -11.07 3.83 3.09
CA HIS A 95 -11.17 4.77 1.98
C HIS A 95 -9.78 5.10 1.43
N TYR A 96 -9.72 5.36 0.12
CA TYR A 96 -8.57 5.91 -0.59
C TYR A 96 -8.81 7.39 -0.89
N ALA A 97 -7.94 8.27 -0.39
CA ALA A 97 -8.06 9.70 -0.62
C ALA A 97 -7.27 10.13 -1.86
N ARG A 98 -7.96 10.76 -2.83
CA ARG A 98 -7.36 11.39 -4.00
C ARG A 98 -7.82 12.83 -4.10
N GLY A 99 -6.95 13.77 -3.73
CA GLY A 99 -7.32 15.18 -3.61
C GLY A 99 -8.36 15.37 -2.51
N SER A 100 -9.48 16.03 -2.81
CA SER A 100 -10.62 16.21 -1.89
C SER A 100 -11.65 15.07 -1.94
N THR A 101 -11.41 14.03 -2.76
CA THR A 101 -12.36 12.93 -2.96
C THR A 101 -11.88 11.67 -2.27
N GLY A 102 -12.76 11.05 -1.47
CA GLY A 102 -12.54 9.73 -0.88
C GLY A 102 -13.26 8.64 -1.66
N HIS A 103 -12.57 7.54 -1.95
CA HIS A 103 -13.15 6.37 -2.62
C HIS A 103 -13.22 5.20 -1.61
N PRO A 104 -14.38 4.57 -1.40
CA PRO A 104 -14.50 3.48 -0.44
C PRO A 104 -13.67 2.27 -0.88
N LEU A 105 -12.97 1.63 0.07
CA LEU A 105 -12.16 0.44 -0.11
C LEU A 105 -12.80 -0.79 0.55
N GLY A 106 -12.47 -1.97 0.03
CA GLY A 106 -12.96 -3.24 0.53
C GLY A 106 -14.42 -3.51 0.15
N PRO A 107 -15.07 -4.44 0.85
CA PRO A 107 -16.40 -4.91 0.48
C PRO A 107 -17.43 -3.78 0.51
N SER A 108 -18.01 -3.48 -0.65
CA SER A 108 -19.07 -2.49 -0.82
C SER A 108 -20.21 -3.05 -1.65
N ALA A 109 -21.44 -2.66 -1.31
CA ALA A 109 -22.67 -3.00 -2.04
C ALA A 109 -22.91 -2.08 -3.25
N ALA A 110 -22.10 -1.04 -3.44
CA ALA A 110 -22.27 -0.09 -4.53
C ALA A 110 -21.91 -0.72 -5.88
N PRO A 111 -22.83 -0.74 -6.88
CA PRO A 111 -22.54 -1.22 -8.22
C PRO A 111 -21.58 -0.26 -8.95
N PHE A 112 -20.61 -0.87 -9.64
CA PHE A 112 -19.37 -0.31 -10.17
C PHE A 112 -19.43 0.85 -11.18
N SER A 113 -18.36 1.67 -11.24
CA SER A 113 -18.06 2.58 -12.37
C SER A 113 -16.61 2.55 -12.89
N GLN A 114 -15.73 1.64 -12.43
CA GLN A 114 -14.34 1.56 -12.90
C GLN A 114 -13.90 0.09 -13.11
N PRO A 115 -12.93 -0.18 -14.01
CA PRO A 115 -12.51 -1.54 -14.36
C PRO A 115 -12.18 -2.39 -13.12
N ALA A 116 -12.60 -3.65 -13.18
CA ALA A 116 -12.83 -4.57 -12.08
C ALA A 116 -11.84 -4.43 -10.91
N ARG A 117 -12.37 -4.03 -9.75
CA ARG A 117 -11.67 -4.02 -8.47
C ARG A 117 -11.53 -5.45 -7.98
N ILE A 118 -10.51 -6.14 -8.50
CA ILE A 118 -10.29 -7.58 -8.31
C ILE A 118 -10.21 -8.00 -6.83
N TYR A 119 -9.78 -7.09 -5.95
CA TYR A 119 -9.68 -7.32 -4.50
C TYR A 119 -10.78 -6.65 -3.68
N GLN A 120 -11.87 -6.19 -4.29
CA GLN A 120 -12.98 -5.56 -3.55
C GLN A 120 -13.62 -6.54 -2.55
N HIS A 121 -13.73 -7.81 -2.91
CA HIS A 121 -14.45 -8.82 -2.14
C HIS A 121 -13.56 -9.93 -1.59
N ASN A 122 -12.28 -9.96 -1.96
CA ASN A 122 -11.31 -10.94 -1.49
C ASN A 122 -9.94 -10.28 -1.37
N ASP A 123 -9.05 -10.91 -0.60
CA ASP A 123 -7.68 -10.45 -0.39
C ASP A 123 -6.66 -11.12 -1.33
N GLY A 124 -7.13 -11.85 -2.34
CA GLY A 124 -6.30 -12.57 -3.30
C GLY A 124 -5.78 -13.92 -2.85
N LEU A 125 -6.03 -14.32 -1.60
CA LEU A 125 -5.71 -15.67 -1.14
C LEU A 125 -6.96 -16.54 -1.30
N SER A 126 -6.80 -17.66 -2.02
CA SER A 126 -7.80 -18.73 -1.92
C SER A 126 -7.69 -19.32 -0.52
N GLU A 127 -8.80 -19.40 0.21
CA GLU A 127 -8.86 -20.15 1.46
C GLU A 127 -8.27 -21.55 1.22
N PRO A 128 -7.38 -22.08 2.09
CA PRO A 128 -6.89 -23.44 1.98
C PRO A 128 -8.05 -24.42 2.21
N GLY A 129 -8.79 -24.70 1.15
CA GLY A 129 -10.05 -25.43 1.15
C GLY A 129 -10.99 -25.08 -0.01
N GLN A 130 -10.77 -23.95 -0.70
CA GLN A 130 -11.55 -23.57 -1.87
C GLN A 130 -10.92 -24.15 -3.14
N ALA A 131 -11.01 -25.47 -3.26
CA ALA A 131 -10.84 -26.13 -4.55
C ALA A 131 -11.82 -25.53 -5.56
N ALA A 132 -11.35 -25.37 -6.80
CA ALA A 132 -12.09 -24.88 -7.95
C ALA A 132 -13.44 -25.60 -8.13
N ASN A 133 -14.50 -25.06 -7.54
CA ASN A 133 -15.85 -25.58 -7.70
C ASN A 133 -16.66 -24.63 -8.57
N GLY A 134 -16.76 -25.01 -9.84
CA GLY A 134 -18.04 -25.06 -10.53
C GLY A 134 -18.48 -23.79 -11.23
N SER A 135 -18.05 -23.64 -12.47
CA SER A 135 -18.89 -23.09 -13.52
C SER A 135 -20.18 -23.91 -13.61
N THR A 136 -21.28 -23.46 -12.98
CA THR A 136 -22.62 -23.97 -13.28
C THR A 136 -23.36 -22.94 -14.13
N SER A 137 -23.17 -23.07 -15.44
CA SER A 137 -24.12 -22.59 -16.43
C SER A 137 -25.42 -23.40 -16.30
N THR A 138 -26.41 -22.89 -15.57
CA THR A 138 -27.74 -23.49 -15.57
C THR A 138 -28.53 -22.95 -16.76
N THR A 139 -28.40 -23.65 -17.89
CA THR A 139 -29.36 -23.65 -18.99
C THR A 139 -30.36 -24.78 -18.74
N SER A 140 -31.66 -24.48 -18.67
CA SER A 140 -32.80 -25.39 -18.97
C SER A 140 -34.07 -24.50 -18.87
N SER A 141 -34.65 -24.02 -19.97
CA SER A 141 -35.45 -24.69 -21.02
C SER A 141 -36.66 -25.47 -20.49
N SER A 142 -37.79 -25.08 -21.07
CA SER A 142 -39.18 -25.51 -20.89
C SER A 142 -39.41 -27.00 -21.06
N VAL A 143 -40.43 -27.51 -20.35
CA VAL A 143 -41.53 -28.33 -20.89
C VAL A 143 -42.81 -27.95 -20.17
#